data_AF-A0A5C2RR82-F1
#
_entry.id   AF-A0A5C2RR82-F1
#
_cell.length_a   1.000
_cell.length_b   1.000
_cell.length_c   1.000
_cell.angle_alpha   90.00
_cell.angle_beta   90.00
_cell.angle_gamma   90.00
#
_symmetry.space_group_name_H-M   'P 1'
#
loop_
_entity.id
_entity.type
_entity.pdbx_description
1 polymer ?
#
loop_
_entity_poly.entity_id
_entity_poly.type
_entity_poly.pdbx_seq_one_letter_code
_entity_poly.pdbx_strand_id
1 'polypeptide(L)'
;MRDDSDRLVHPSDYFPHCPSTFTSSYITRHGNDVSPNTVCSQVIGLLRGWLNFPSNSELLSAYFVLHLVDVCGGNADILLLRGVWRPYKEMKASILNVRGQRWSNRQCGLHALVEFFYNILPLARGKAPMTSIQQLVASDMDHYLPFRNLAPTRRRASSPSGPFHPTNILRPGAFASCVINRALTFNTPASRDEGNPTLFKDEEAWNKFKAERHFVEKDKQSLKYFFNATCYGSAQYTRYQGMKDVWVYFAVEGDWEELRSTCGGIVPFLQFIKWAKQQIKRTDKQTGKSRPQSRLPLIGKLTALLLAADLTYSGVVKSPTVEEVGAVIYQNGLGSRAGLVESGQISSEGASKEEVIAAFAGVVRHLQANVSDEDQAFVGLDSIMVKHLLCKYQRVQRDLLSFKGKGVAR
;
A
#
# COMPACT_ATOMS: atom_id res chain seq x y z
N MET A 1 -11.83 -58.79 47.70
CA MET A 1 -10.73 -57.87 47.40
C MET A 1 -10.87 -57.48 45.93
N ARG A 2 -11.47 -56.31 45.67
CA ARG A 2 -11.48 -55.69 44.34
C ARG A 2 -10.35 -54.67 44.33
N ASP A 3 -9.58 -54.70 43.26
CA ASP A 3 -8.42 -53.84 43.02
C ASP A 3 -8.89 -52.38 42.88
N ASP A 4 -8.33 -51.51 43.72
CA ASP A 4 -8.74 -50.11 43.92
C ASP A 4 -7.79 -49.16 43.14
N SER A 5 -7.33 -49.62 41.96
CA SER A 5 -6.16 -49.07 41.27
C SER A 5 -6.43 -47.99 40.22
N ASP A 6 -7.69 -47.59 39.97
CA ASP A 6 -8.03 -46.57 38.97
C ASP A 6 -8.90 -45.43 39.53
N ARG A 7 -8.54 -44.93 40.72
CA ARG A 7 -9.15 -43.71 41.24
C ARG A 7 -8.53 -42.50 40.51
N LEU A 8 -9.24 -42.01 39.49
CA LEU A 8 -8.90 -40.80 38.76
C LEU A 8 -8.65 -39.64 39.73
N VAL A 9 -7.43 -39.14 39.68
CA VAL A 9 -6.88 -38.09 40.53
C VAL A 9 -7.58 -36.77 40.22
N HIS A 10 -8.39 -36.23 41.14
CA HIS A 10 -9.12 -35.00 40.90
C HIS A 10 -8.25 -33.79 41.27
N PRO A 11 -8.14 -32.73 40.44
CA PRO A 11 -7.26 -31.59 40.73
C PRO A 11 -7.57 -30.89 42.07
N SER A 12 -8.81 -30.91 42.53
CA SER A 12 -9.17 -30.37 43.86
C SER A 12 -8.57 -31.16 45.01
N ASP A 13 -8.12 -32.40 44.79
CA ASP A 13 -7.46 -33.23 45.81
C ASP A 13 -6.04 -32.71 46.11
N TYR A 14 -5.47 -31.89 45.22
CA TYR A 14 -4.12 -31.32 45.34
C TYR A 14 -4.12 -29.79 45.43
N PHE A 15 -5.19 -29.13 44.98
CA PHE A 15 -5.28 -27.66 44.93
C PHE A 15 -6.57 -27.15 45.61
N PRO A 16 -6.48 -26.76 46.91
CA PRO A 16 -7.61 -26.12 47.59
C PRO A 16 -8.01 -24.82 46.87
N HIS A 17 -9.32 -24.60 46.69
CA HIS A 17 -9.92 -23.43 46.02
C HIS A 17 -9.80 -23.35 44.47
N CYS A 18 -9.70 -24.49 43.78
CA CYS A 18 -9.77 -24.53 42.32
C CYS A 18 -11.10 -23.90 41.80
N PRO A 19 -11.06 -22.92 40.86
CA PRO A 19 -12.27 -22.24 40.37
C PRO A 19 -13.28 -23.21 39.74
N SER A 20 -14.58 -23.02 39.99
CA SER A 20 -15.65 -23.94 39.53
C SER A 20 -15.72 -24.10 37.99
N THR A 21 -15.16 -23.16 37.23
CA THR A 21 -15.03 -23.22 35.76
C THR A 21 -14.05 -24.29 35.29
N PHE A 22 -13.13 -24.74 36.16
CA PHE A 22 -12.20 -25.85 35.87
C PHE A 22 -12.81 -27.22 36.17
N THR A 23 -13.83 -27.29 37.03
CA THR A 23 -14.52 -28.54 37.37
C THR A 23 -15.34 -29.06 36.19
N SER A 24 -15.83 -28.18 35.31
CA SER A 24 -16.60 -28.56 34.12
C SER A 24 -15.76 -28.96 32.91
N SER A 25 -14.43 -28.76 32.95
CA SER A 25 -13.53 -29.00 31.83
C SER A 25 -12.77 -30.34 31.90
N TYR A 26 -13.01 -31.17 32.92
CA TYR A 26 -12.49 -32.54 32.94
C TYR A 26 -13.49 -33.57 32.39
N ILE A 27 -13.21 -33.95 31.15
CA ILE A 27 -13.35 -35.29 30.54
C ILE A 27 -14.67 -36.02 30.79
N THR A 28 -15.68 -35.66 30.02
CA THR A 28 -16.50 -36.68 29.35
C THR A 28 -15.94 -36.89 27.95
N ARG A 29 -14.94 -37.77 27.79
CA ARG A 29 -14.67 -38.50 26.53
C ARG A 29 -13.50 -39.48 26.71
N HIS A 30 -13.86 -40.76 26.68
CA HIS A 30 -12.98 -41.85 26.31
C HIS A 30 -12.56 -41.71 24.84
N GLY A 31 -11.29 -42.04 24.54
CA GLY A 31 -10.87 -42.54 23.23
C GLY A 31 -9.87 -41.68 22.47
N ASN A 32 -8.58 -42.01 22.65
CA ASN A 32 -7.51 -42.00 21.64
C ASN A 32 -7.27 -40.70 20.84
N ASP A 33 -6.66 -39.68 21.47
CA ASP A 33 -5.57 -38.84 20.92
C ASP A 33 -5.40 -37.55 21.74
N VAL A 34 -5.00 -37.68 23.01
CA VAL A 34 -4.54 -36.50 23.76
C VAL A 34 -3.05 -36.35 23.54
N SER A 35 -2.66 -35.50 22.59
CA SER A 35 -1.25 -35.20 22.36
C SER A 35 -0.61 -34.59 23.63
N PRO A 36 0.67 -34.88 23.94
CA PRO A 36 1.38 -34.26 25.07
C PRO A 36 1.32 -32.73 25.08
N ASN A 37 1.20 -32.10 23.90
CA ASN A 37 1.05 -30.66 23.74
C ASN A 37 -0.27 -30.13 24.30
N THR A 38 -1.35 -30.92 24.19
CA THR A 38 -2.67 -30.56 24.71
C THR A 38 -2.67 -30.56 26.24
N VAL A 39 -2.05 -31.58 26.85
CA VAL A 39 -1.88 -31.68 28.31
C VAL A 39 -1.01 -30.54 28.82
N CYS A 40 0.14 -30.28 28.20
CA CYS A 40 1.02 -29.17 28.57
C CYS A 40 0.30 -27.82 28.49
N SER A 41 -0.49 -27.58 27.43
CA SER A 41 -1.21 -26.33 27.25
C SER A 41 -2.28 -26.11 28.33
N GLN A 42 -2.97 -27.17 28.75
CA GLN A 42 -3.96 -27.09 29.83
C GLN A 42 -3.31 -26.89 31.20
N VAL A 43 -2.21 -27.59 31.49
CA VAL A 43 -1.45 -27.41 32.74
C VAL A 43 -0.89 -25.99 32.84
N ILE A 44 -0.33 -25.44 31.75
CA ILE A 44 0.14 -24.04 31.70
C ILE A 44 -1.03 -23.06 31.90
N GLY A 45 -2.19 -23.32 31.30
CA GLY A 45 -3.39 -22.49 31.50
C GLY A 45 -3.87 -22.48 32.94
N LEU A 46 -3.84 -23.64 33.60
CA LEU A 46 -4.26 -23.82 34.99
C LEU A 46 -3.30 -23.12 35.96
N LEU A 47 -1.99 -23.27 35.75
CA LEU A 47 -0.96 -22.57 36.54
C LEU A 47 -1.05 -21.04 36.39
N ARG A 48 -1.34 -20.53 35.19
CA ARG A 48 -1.52 -19.09 34.93
C ARG A 48 -2.73 -18.51 35.67
N GLY A 49 -3.85 -19.24 35.65
CA GLY A 49 -5.06 -18.83 36.37
C GLY A 49 -4.89 -18.90 37.88
N TRP A 50 -4.24 -19.94 38.39
CA TRP A 50 -4.10 -20.18 39.83
C TRP A 50 -3.14 -19.19 40.50
N LEU A 51 -2.04 -18.83 39.83
CA LEU A 51 -1.04 -17.92 40.40
C LEU A 51 -1.33 -16.44 40.15
N ASN A 52 -2.48 -16.09 39.54
CA ASN A 52 -2.79 -14.73 39.09
C ASN A 52 -1.61 -14.10 38.30
N PHE A 53 -0.98 -14.94 37.47
CA PHE A 53 0.36 -14.72 36.94
C PHE A 53 0.32 -13.64 35.84
N PRO A 54 1.19 -12.61 35.86
CA PRO A 54 1.14 -11.53 34.88
C PRO A 54 1.43 -12.07 33.48
N SER A 55 0.76 -11.50 32.48
CA SER A 55 0.96 -11.89 31.09
C SER A 55 2.46 -11.82 30.73
N ASN A 56 3.01 -12.86 30.08
CA ASN A 56 4.44 -13.01 29.75
C ASN A 56 5.12 -11.76 29.16
N SER A 57 4.35 -10.84 28.60
CA SER A 57 4.78 -9.55 28.09
C SER A 57 5.44 -8.65 29.16
N GLU A 58 4.89 -8.59 30.37
CA GLU A 58 5.35 -7.70 31.45
C GLU A 58 6.58 -8.26 32.14
N LEU A 59 6.64 -9.58 32.33
CA LEU A 59 7.80 -10.27 32.90
C LEU A 59 9.03 -10.15 31.99
N LEU A 60 8.88 -10.34 30.67
CA LEU A 60 9.97 -10.11 29.72
C LEU A 60 10.41 -8.64 29.69
N SER A 61 9.49 -7.71 29.96
CA SER A 61 9.82 -6.28 30.12
C SER A 61 10.69 -6.06 31.35
N ALA A 62 10.27 -6.63 32.48
CA ALA A 62 10.98 -6.53 33.73
C ALA A 62 12.37 -7.17 33.62
N TYR A 63 12.49 -8.38 33.06
CA TYR A 63 13.78 -9.05 32.87
C TYR A 63 14.71 -8.29 31.93
N PHE A 64 14.21 -7.75 30.81
CA PHE A 64 15.03 -6.92 29.92
C PHE A 64 15.53 -5.66 30.63
N VAL A 65 14.64 -4.95 31.34
CA VAL A 65 14.98 -3.72 32.07
C VAL A 65 15.98 -4.02 33.19
N LEU A 66 15.74 -5.06 34.00
CA LEU A 66 16.61 -5.47 35.09
C LEU A 66 18.00 -5.86 34.58
N HIS A 67 18.10 -6.71 33.57
CA HIS A 67 19.39 -7.11 33.02
C HIS A 67 20.14 -5.95 32.35
N LEU A 68 19.43 -5.07 31.66
CA LEU A 68 20.09 -3.93 31.02
C LEU A 68 20.66 -2.94 32.04
N VAL A 69 19.89 -2.64 33.09
CA VAL A 69 20.34 -1.77 34.18
C VAL A 69 21.52 -2.41 34.92
N ASP A 70 21.45 -3.72 35.19
CA ASP A 70 22.52 -4.48 35.83
C ASP A 70 23.83 -4.46 35.01
N VAL A 71 23.76 -4.78 33.71
CA VAL A 71 24.92 -4.76 32.79
C VAL A 71 25.52 -3.35 32.65
N CYS A 72 24.71 -2.29 32.84
CA CYS A 72 25.16 -0.91 32.86
C CYS A 72 25.56 -0.41 34.26
N GLY A 73 25.92 -1.31 35.17
CA GLY A 73 26.43 -0.96 36.51
C GLY A 73 25.38 -0.34 37.41
N GLY A 74 24.12 -0.70 37.25
CA GLY A 74 22.99 -0.14 38.00
C GLY A 74 22.52 1.23 37.49
N ASN A 75 23.05 1.74 36.36
CA ASN A 75 22.66 3.05 35.85
C ASN A 75 21.29 3.00 35.15
N ALA A 76 20.26 3.50 35.81
CA ALA A 76 18.90 3.58 35.27
C ALA A 76 18.75 4.60 34.12
N ASP A 77 19.67 5.56 33.96
CA ASP A 77 19.61 6.56 32.88
C ASP A 77 19.76 5.93 31.49
N ILE A 78 20.28 4.69 31.41
CA ILE A 78 20.32 3.92 30.18
C ILE A 78 18.91 3.75 29.57
N LEU A 79 17.88 3.68 30.41
CA LEU A 79 16.48 3.57 30.00
C LEU A 79 15.94 4.85 29.35
N LEU A 80 16.63 5.99 29.47
CA LEU A 80 16.24 7.22 28.76
C LEU A 80 16.75 7.25 27.32
N LEU A 81 17.67 6.36 26.96
CA LEU A 81 18.21 6.29 25.60
C LEU A 81 17.19 5.66 24.65
N ARG A 82 16.82 6.39 23.59
CA ARG A 82 15.93 5.87 22.52
C ARG A 82 16.44 4.56 21.91
N GLY A 83 17.75 4.35 21.88
CA GLY A 83 18.38 3.15 21.35
C GLY A 83 18.06 1.87 22.12
N VAL A 84 17.66 1.96 23.40
CA VAL A 84 17.37 0.81 24.27
C VAL A 84 16.00 0.19 24.00
N TRP A 85 15.00 1.02 23.79
CA TRP A 85 13.62 0.54 23.65
C TRP A 85 13.32 -0.09 22.30
N ARG A 86 14.14 0.20 21.29
CA ARG A 86 13.97 -0.34 19.95
C ARG A 86 14.28 -1.85 19.91
N PRO A 87 15.48 -2.34 20.32
CA PRO A 87 15.76 -3.78 20.43
C PRO A 87 14.77 -4.51 21.33
N TYR A 88 14.34 -3.90 22.44
CA TYR A 88 13.34 -4.49 23.33
C TYR A 88 12.01 -4.76 22.62
N LYS A 89 11.48 -3.78 21.87
CA LYS A 89 10.25 -3.94 21.09
C LYS A 89 10.40 -4.99 19.99
N GLU A 90 11.54 -5.00 19.31
CA GLU A 90 11.86 -5.98 18.25
C GLU A 90 12.02 -7.41 18.81
N MET A 91 12.69 -7.57 19.95
CA MET A 91 12.89 -8.86 20.63
C MET A 91 11.56 -9.40 21.20
N LYS A 92 10.74 -8.54 21.81
CA LYS A 92 9.39 -8.91 22.27
C LYS A 92 8.52 -9.39 21.11
N ALA A 93 8.59 -8.71 19.97
CA ALA A 93 7.88 -9.12 18.76
C ALA A 93 8.37 -10.48 18.23
N SER A 94 9.68 -10.74 18.27
CA SER A 94 10.28 -11.99 17.83
C SER A 94 9.99 -13.17 18.78
N ILE A 95 10.16 -12.98 20.10
CA ILE A 95 10.00 -14.03 21.12
C ILE A 95 8.54 -14.44 21.27
N LEU A 96 7.63 -13.47 21.26
CA LEU A 96 6.19 -13.76 21.39
C LEU A 96 5.57 -14.23 20.06
N ASN A 97 6.38 -14.40 19.01
CA ASN A 97 5.94 -14.65 17.65
C ASN A 97 4.87 -13.65 17.19
N VAL A 98 4.94 -12.43 17.72
CA VAL A 98 4.12 -11.28 17.34
C VAL A 98 4.75 -10.68 16.08
N ARG A 99 4.86 -11.50 15.04
CA ARG A 99 5.00 -11.02 13.67
C ARG A 99 3.69 -10.31 13.34
N GLY A 100 3.66 -9.01 13.60
CA GLY A 100 2.48 -8.17 13.41
C GLY A 100 1.89 -7.71 14.73
N GLN A 101 2.65 -6.95 15.51
CA GLN A 101 2.04 -6.11 16.55
C GLN A 101 1.23 -5.03 15.82
N ARG A 102 0.00 -5.40 15.40
CA ARG A 102 -1.04 -4.45 15.06
C ARG A 102 -1.06 -3.45 16.19
N TRP A 103 -0.87 -2.18 15.85
CA TRP A 103 -0.95 -1.08 16.79
C TRP A 103 -2.25 -1.25 17.59
N SER A 104 -2.14 -1.68 18.86
CA SER A 104 -3.31 -1.90 19.71
C SER A 104 -4.05 -0.61 19.98
N ASN A 105 -3.37 0.52 19.77
CA ASN A 105 -3.94 1.85 19.79
C ASN A 105 -3.87 2.48 18.39
N ARG A 106 -5.05 2.82 17.84
CA ARG A 106 -5.21 3.57 16.58
C ARG A 106 -4.34 4.83 16.54
N GLN A 107 -4.16 5.48 17.69
CA GLN A 107 -3.36 6.69 17.81
C GLN A 107 -1.88 6.47 17.47
N CYS A 108 -1.32 5.32 17.87
CA CYS A 108 0.09 5.02 17.60
C CYS A 108 0.34 4.83 16.10
N GLY A 109 -0.60 4.19 15.39
CA GLY A 109 -0.51 4.02 13.95
C GLY A 109 -0.68 5.33 13.16
N LEU A 110 -1.53 6.24 13.65
CA LEU A 110 -1.62 7.60 13.10
C LEU A 110 -0.31 8.38 13.26
N HIS A 111 0.31 8.31 14.45
CA HIS A 111 1.61 8.93 14.70
C HIS A 111 2.70 8.33 13.79
N ALA A 112 2.71 7.01 13.60
CA ALA A 112 3.65 6.35 12.70
C ALA A 112 3.52 6.82 11.24
N LEU A 113 2.32 7.17 10.77
CA LEU A 113 2.12 7.76 9.44
C LEU A 113 2.70 9.18 9.34
N VAL A 114 2.56 9.99 10.39
CA VAL A 114 3.17 11.33 10.48
C VAL A 114 4.70 11.23 10.53
N GLU A 115 5.25 10.33 11.35
CA GLU A 115 6.69 10.07 11.39
C GLU A 115 7.21 9.59 10.03
N PHE A 116 6.49 8.68 9.37
CA PHE A 116 6.84 8.24 8.02
C PHE A 116 6.84 9.40 7.02
N PHE A 117 5.85 10.28 7.07
CA PHE A 117 5.79 11.49 6.26
C PHE A 117 7.05 12.35 6.44
N TYR A 118 7.36 12.73 7.69
CA TYR A 118 8.51 13.60 7.98
C TYR A 118 9.86 12.92 7.74
N ASN A 119 9.96 11.60 7.88
CA ASN A 119 11.18 10.86 7.52
C ASN A 119 11.47 10.93 6.01
N ILE A 120 10.44 10.97 5.15
CA ILE A 120 10.64 11.01 3.69
C ILE A 120 10.70 12.44 3.14
N LEU A 121 10.14 13.42 3.84
CA LEU A 121 10.09 14.82 3.41
C LEU A 121 11.47 15.43 3.04
N PRO A 122 12.57 15.22 3.81
CA PRO A 122 13.89 15.71 3.42
C PRO A 122 14.35 15.23 2.05
N LEU A 123 14.11 13.95 1.71
CA LEU A 123 14.44 13.38 0.40
C LEU A 123 13.67 14.08 -0.71
N ALA A 124 12.39 14.37 -0.49
CA ALA A 124 11.54 15.08 -1.44
C ALA A 124 11.99 16.54 -1.68
N ARG A 125 12.57 17.17 -0.66
CA ARG A 125 13.19 18.51 -0.73
C ARG A 125 14.61 18.49 -1.31
N GLY A 126 15.11 17.35 -1.76
CA GLY A 126 16.46 17.22 -2.32
C GLY A 126 17.59 17.32 -1.29
N LYS A 127 17.28 17.18 0.00
CA LYS A 127 18.31 17.19 1.06
C LYS A 127 18.98 15.82 1.15
N ALA A 128 20.31 15.80 1.20
CA ALA A 128 21.08 14.65 1.68
C ALA A 128 21.10 14.71 3.21
N PRO A 129 20.61 13.69 3.95
CA PRO A 129 21.21 12.35 4.02
C PRO A 129 20.19 11.23 3.82
N MET A 130 20.64 9.98 3.71
CA MET A 130 19.75 8.84 3.47
C MET A 130 19.84 7.82 4.62
N THR A 131 18.95 7.98 5.60
CA THR A 131 18.51 6.86 6.46
C THR A 131 18.16 5.64 5.59
N SER A 132 18.18 4.43 6.14
CA SER A 132 17.86 3.22 5.35
C SER A 132 16.52 3.32 4.62
N ILE A 133 15.53 3.99 5.22
CA ILE A 133 14.23 4.23 4.60
C ILE A 133 14.31 5.20 3.41
N GLN A 134 15.08 6.30 3.52
CA GLN A 134 15.30 7.24 2.42
C GLN A 134 16.14 6.62 1.30
N GLN A 135 17.12 5.76 1.61
CA GLN A 135 17.90 5.00 0.62
C GLN A 135 17.00 4.05 -0.18
N LEU A 136 16.12 3.32 0.53
CA LEU A 136 15.14 2.45 -0.11
C LEU A 136 14.21 3.26 -1.04
N VAL A 137 13.68 4.39 -0.55
CA VAL A 137 12.79 5.24 -1.36
C VAL A 137 13.51 5.82 -2.58
N ALA A 138 14.77 6.25 -2.41
CA ALA A 138 15.58 6.79 -3.51
C ALA A 138 15.94 5.72 -4.56
N SER A 139 15.96 4.44 -4.21
CA SER A 139 16.27 3.35 -5.15
C SER A 139 15.22 3.19 -6.26
N ASP A 140 13.96 3.50 -5.97
CA ASP A 140 12.90 3.64 -6.99
C ASP A 140 11.79 4.56 -6.47
N MET A 141 11.93 5.86 -6.76
CA MET A 141 11.00 6.88 -6.27
C MET A 141 9.57 6.71 -6.82
N ASP A 142 9.37 6.21 -8.05
CA ASP A 142 8.01 5.94 -8.54
C ASP A 142 7.38 4.76 -7.77
N HIS A 143 8.19 3.82 -7.30
CA HIS A 143 7.75 2.65 -6.56
C HIS A 143 7.57 2.89 -5.05
N TYR A 144 8.34 3.75 -4.42
CA TYR A 144 8.37 3.90 -2.96
C TYR A 144 7.98 5.29 -2.43
N LEU A 145 8.09 6.37 -3.21
CA LEU A 145 7.81 7.72 -2.71
C LEU A 145 6.32 7.90 -2.39
N PRO A 146 5.95 8.34 -1.17
CA PRO A 146 4.54 8.59 -0.79
C PRO A 146 3.97 9.87 -1.39
N PHE A 147 4.82 10.83 -1.78
CA PHE A 147 4.41 12.10 -2.36
C PHE A 147 4.18 11.95 -3.87
N ARG A 148 2.97 11.48 -4.20
CA ARG A 148 2.55 11.11 -5.57
C ARG A 148 2.96 12.13 -6.64
N ASN A 149 2.77 13.42 -6.38
CA ASN A 149 3.01 14.50 -7.34
C ASN A 149 4.50 14.78 -7.56
N LEU A 150 5.36 14.31 -6.66
CA LEU A 150 6.82 14.47 -6.73
C LEU A 150 7.51 13.25 -7.36
N ALA A 151 6.78 12.18 -7.67
CA ALA A 151 7.33 10.99 -8.31
C ALA A 151 7.88 11.30 -9.72
N PRO A 152 9.06 10.79 -10.14
CA PRO A 152 9.73 11.21 -11.37
C PRO A 152 8.87 11.08 -12.64
N THR A 153 8.24 9.92 -12.86
CA THR A 153 7.40 9.71 -14.05
C THR A 153 6.20 10.66 -14.04
N ARG A 154 5.62 10.93 -12.86
CA ARG A 154 4.49 11.85 -12.72
C ARG A 154 4.91 13.28 -13.03
N ARG A 155 6.04 13.74 -12.49
CA ARG A 155 6.57 15.09 -12.77
C ARG A 155 6.82 15.28 -14.26
N ARG A 156 7.40 14.30 -14.96
CA ARG A 156 7.58 14.35 -16.41
C ARG A 156 6.25 14.48 -17.14
N ALA A 157 5.28 13.62 -16.83
CA ALA A 157 3.98 13.60 -17.51
C ALA A 157 3.10 14.84 -17.21
N SER A 158 3.38 15.55 -16.11
CA SER A 158 2.73 16.82 -15.72
C SER A 158 3.56 18.07 -16.02
N SER A 159 4.75 17.93 -16.63
CA SER A 159 5.58 19.06 -17.04
C SER A 159 4.88 19.93 -18.10
N PRO A 160 5.37 21.14 -18.41
CA PRO A 160 4.77 21.98 -19.46
C PRO A 160 4.65 21.32 -20.85
N SER A 161 5.46 20.30 -21.15
CA SER A 161 5.37 19.47 -22.37
C SER A 161 4.57 18.18 -22.19
N GLY A 162 4.10 17.91 -20.98
CA GLY A 162 3.39 16.69 -20.58
C GLY A 162 1.90 16.72 -20.93
N PRO A 163 1.26 15.55 -21.13
CA PRO A 163 -0.15 15.48 -21.49
C PRO A 163 -1.08 15.87 -20.34
N PHE A 164 -0.62 15.78 -19.08
CA PHE A 164 -1.40 16.18 -17.91
C PHE A 164 -1.24 17.66 -17.52
N HIS A 165 -0.51 18.45 -18.30
CA HIS A 165 -0.42 19.88 -18.03
C HIS A 165 -1.76 20.56 -18.35
N PRO A 166 -2.25 21.52 -17.54
CA PRO A 166 -3.53 22.18 -17.78
C PRO A 166 -3.66 22.83 -19.17
N THR A 167 -2.55 23.30 -19.76
CA THR A 167 -2.55 23.89 -21.11
C THR A 167 -2.55 22.87 -22.25
N ASN A 168 -2.29 21.59 -21.95
CA ASN A 168 -2.12 20.53 -22.92
C ASN A 168 -3.24 19.50 -22.87
N ILE A 169 -3.89 19.31 -21.73
CA ILE A 169 -4.86 18.21 -21.51
C ILE A 169 -6.05 18.22 -22.47
N LEU A 170 -6.36 19.37 -23.09
CA LEU A 170 -7.42 19.54 -24.08
C LEU A 170 -6.94 19.55 -25.54
N ARG A 171 -5.63 19.37 -25.77
CA ARG A 171 -5.08 19.32 -27.13
C ARG A 171 -5.37 17.95 -27.76
N PRO A 172 -5.41 17.86 -29.10
CA PRO A 172 -5.51 16.58 -29.80
C PRO A 172 -4.45 15.58 -29.29
N GLY A 173 -4.85 14.33 -29.08
CA GLY A 173 -4.00 13.24 -28.62
C GLY A 173 -3.59 13.31 -27.14
N ALA A 174 -3.95 14.37 -26.41
CA ALA A 174 -3.55 14.52 -25.01
C ALA A 174 -4.17 13.45 -24.11
N PHE A 175 -5.46 13.14 -24.29
CA PHE A 175 -6.11 12.10 -23.50
C PHE A 175 -5.53 10.73 -23.84
N ALA A 176 -5.33 10.43 -25.14
CA ALA A 176 -4.66 9.21 -25.58
C ALA A 176 -3.27 9.08 -24.93
N SER A 177 -2.50 10.17 -24.89
CA SER A 177 -1.18 10.23 -24.28
C SER A 177 -1.20 10.00 -22.76
N CYS A 178 -2.22 10.53 -22.06
CA CYS A 178 -2.45 10.22 -20.64
C CYS A 178 -2.67 8.71 -20.42
N VAL A 179 -3.46 8.08 -21.29
CA VAL A 179 -3.73 6.64 -21.23
C VAL A 179 -2.47 5.83 -21.56
N ILE A 180 -1.74 6.18 -22.63
CA ILE A 180 -0.45 5.56 -23.00
C ILE A 180 0.54 5.63 -21.84
N ASN A 181 0.65 6.80 -21.19
CA ASN A 181 1.51 6.96 -20.03
C ASN A 181 1.15 5.95 -18.95
N ARG A 182 -0.13 5.86 -18.56
CA ARG A 182 -0.56 4.97 -17.46
C ARG A 182 -0.55 3.49 -17.82
N ALA A 183 -0.99 3.14 -19.02
CA ALA A 183 -1.16 1.77 -19.48
C ALA A 183 0.16 1.12 -19.94
N LEU A 184 1.06 1.89 -20.54
CA LEU A 184 2.24 1.37 -21.23
C LEU A 184 3.50 1.87 -20.53
N THR A 185 3.78 3.17 -20.60
CA THR A 185 5.12 3.73 -20.33
C THR A 185 5.35 4.18 -18.87
N PHE A 186 4.42 3.94 -17.95
CA PHE A 186 4.57 4.40 -16.56
C PHE A 186 5.74 3.69 -15.87
N ASN A 187 6.68 4.45 -15.30
CA ASN A 187 7.91 3.95 -14.68
C ASN A 187 8.76 3.13 -15.67
N THR A 188 9.04 3.69 -16.85
CA THR A 188 9.89 3.07 -17.89
C THR A 188 10.94 4.07 -18.40
N PRO A 189 12.04 3.61 -19.01
CA PRO A 189 12.98 4.50 -19.70
C PRO A 189 12.29 5.38 -20.76
N ALA A 190 11.35 4.83 -21.54
CA ALA A 190 10.62 5.59 -22.55
C ALA A 190 9.94 6.87 -21.99
N SER A 191 9.44 6.84 -20.76
CA SER A 191 8.85 8.03 -20.12
C SER A 191 9.82 8.87 -19.30
N ARG A 192 11.01 8.35 -18.95
CA ARG A 192 11.97 9.02 -18.07
C ARG A 192 13.11 9.70 -18.83
N ASP A 193 13.55 9.11 -19.93
CA ASP A 193 14.72 9.61 -20.68
C ASP A 193 14.45 11.00 -21.24
N GLU A 194 15.47 11.84 -21.18
CA GLU A 194 15.40 13.20 -21.69
C GLU A 194 15.18 13.22 -23.21
N GLY A 195 14.53 14.27 -23.70
CA GLY A 195 14.13 14.40 -25.10
C GLY A 195 12.95 13.52 -25.54
N ASN A 196 12.56 12.48 -24.80
CA ASN A 196 11.40 11.67 -25.19
C ASN A 196 10.09 12.47 -25.06
N PRO A 197 9.21 12.40 -26.09
CA PRO A 197 7.88 12.97 -26.02
C PRO A 197 7.02 12.18 -25.04
N THR A 198 6.23 12.91 -24.25
CA THR A 198 5.16 12.33 -23.41
C THR A 198 3.77 12.66 -23.92
N LEU A 199 3.66 13.61 -24.85
CA LEU A 199 2.45 14.04 -25.51
C LEU A 199 2.58 13.73 -27.00
N PHE A 200 1.63 12.96 -27.51
CA PHE A 200 1.50 12.54 -28.91
C PHE A 200 0.19 13.11 -29.42
N LYS A 201 0.23 13.89 -30.50
CA LYS A 201 -0.96 14.52 -31.08
C LYS A 201 -1.90 13.54 -31.79
N ASP A 202 -1.35 12.42 -32.26
CA ASP A 202 -2.02 11.41 -33.07
C ASP A 202 -1.22 10.09 -33.03
N GLU A 203 -1.79 9.06 -33.66
CA GLU A 203 -1.17 7.73 -33.76
C GLU A 203 0.13 7.75 -34.59
N GLU A 204 0.23 8.65 -35.57
CA GLU A 204 1.42 8.81 -36.42
C GLU A 204 2.61 9.29 -35.58
N ALA A 205 2.42 10.30 -34.73
CA ALA A 205 3.45 10.80 -33.82
C ALA A 205 3.94 9.70 -32.85
N TRP A 206 3.03 8.86 -32.34
CA TRP A 206 3.41 7.71 -31.53
C TRP A 206 4.24 6.70 -32.33
N ASN A 207 3.80 6.35 -33.54
CA ASN A 207 4.49 5.39 -34.39
C ASN A 207 5.89 5.89 -34.80
N LYS A 208 6.04 7.20 -35.04
CA LYS A 208 7.35 7.84 -35.27
C LYS A 208 8.28 7.66 -34.07
N PHE A 209 7.82 8.00 -32.86
CA PHE A 209 8.60 7.81 -31.64
C PHE A 209 9.02 6.34 -31.44
N LYS A 210 8.08 5.41 -31.67
CA LYS A 210 8.32 3.97 -31.61
C LYS A 210 9.41 3.52 -32.59
N ALA A 211 9.40 4.06 -33.82
CA ALA A 211 10.39 3.76 -34.85
C ALA A 211 11.77 4.35 -34.52
N GLU A 212 11.82 5.61 -34.06
CA GLU A 212 13.06 6.29 -33.64
C GLU A 212 13.77 5.59 -32.47
N ARG A 213 13.01 4.90 -31.61
CA ARG A 213 13.54 4.10 -30.50
C ARG A 213 13.66 2.60 -30.84
N HIS A 214 13.57 2.25 -32.12
CA HIS A 214 13.78 0.90 -32.64
C HIS A 214 12.98 -0.19 -31.92
N PHE A 215 11.70 0.04 -31.66
CA PHE A 215 10.87 -0.96 -31.00
C PHE A 215 10.77 -2.26 -31.80
N VAL A 216 11.16 -3.37 -31.17
CA VAL A 216 11.00 -4.74 -31.66
C VAL A 216 10.12 -5.52 -30.69
N GLU A 217 8.99 -6.05 -31.17
CA GLU A 217 7.94 -6.67 -30.33
C GLU A 217 8.42 -7.93 -29.58
N LYS A 218 9.29 -8.72 -30.20
CA LYS A 218 9.81 -9.97 -29.63
C LYS A 218 11.10 -9.78 -28.84
N ASP A 219 11.68 -8.58 -28.87
CA ASP A 219 12.93 -8.31 -28.16
C ASP A 219 12.64 -7.88 -26.71
N LYS A 220 13.29 -8.56 -25.76
CA LYS A 220 13.06 -8.33 -24.33
C LYS A 220 13.55 -6.95 -23.89
N GLN A 221 14.61 -6.42 -24.49
CA GLN A 221 15.19 -5.13 -24.09
C GLN A 221 14.31 -3.98 -24.56
N SER A 222 13.88 -4.03 -25.81
CA SER A 222 12.86 -3.18 -26.41
C SER A 222 11.57 -3.17 -25.56
N LEU A 223 11.05 -4.34 -25.17
CA LEU A 223 9.88 -4.41 -24.30
C LEU A 223 10.12 -3.72 -22.95
N LYS A 224 11.27 -3.94 -22.29
CA LYS A 224 11.61 -3.30 -21.02
C LYS A 224 11.78 -1.77 -21.13
N TYR A 225 12.15 -1.26 -22.30
CA TYR A 225 12.25 0.18 -22.54
C TYR A 225 10.87 0.85 -22.53
N PHE A 226 9.87 0.22 -23.17
CA PHE A 226 8.51 0.76 -23.29
C PHE A 226 7.55 0.34 -22.18
N PHE A 227 7.83 -0.78 -21.49
CA PHE A 227 6.91 -1.38 -20.54
C PHE A 227 7.60 -1.74 -19.23
N ASN A 228 6.90 -1.49 -18.13
CA ASN A 228 7.26 -2.00 -16.81
C ASN A 228 6.10 -2.84 -16.26
N ALA A 229 6.27 -4.15 -16.31
CA ALA A 229 5.24 -5.10 -15.85
C ALA A 229 4.96 -4.98 -14.34
N THR A 230 5.89 -4.47 -13.54
CA THR A 230 5.78 -4.42 -12.06
C THR A 230 5.51 -3.02 -11.52
N CYS A 231 5.26 -2.02 -12.38
CA CYS A 231 5.14 -0.63 -11.94
C CYS A 231 3.98 -0.37 -10.95
N TYR A 232 2.99 -1.26 -10.89
CA TYR A 232 1.87 -1.20 -9.95
C TYR A 232 1.91 -2.28 -8.85
N GLY A 233 3.04 -2.95 -8.65
CA GLY A 233 3.21 -4.02 -7.66
C GLY A 233 3.44 -5.36 -8.35
N SER A 234 2.47 -6.27 -8.30
CA SER A 234 2.57 -7.58 -8.94
C SER A 234 2.74 -7.45 -10.46
N ALA A 235 3.54 -8.35 -11.05
CA ALA A 235 3.84 -8.34 -12.47
C ALA A 235 2.58 -8.55 -13.33
N GLN A 236 2.38 -7.69 -14.33
CA GLN A 236 1.28 -7.72 -15.29
C GLN A 236 1.82 -7.89 -16.72
N TYR A 237 2.18 -9.12 -17.08
CA TYR A 237 2.83 -9.40 -18.38
C TYR A 237 1.93 -9.16 -19.61
N THR A 238 0.61 -9.07 -19.43
CA THR A 238 -0.32 -8.67 -20.49
C THR A 238 0.00 -7.27 -21.04
N ARG A 239 0.70 -6.42 -20.29
CA ARG A 239 1.15 -5.09 -20.74
C ARG A 239 2.11 -5.15 -21.92
N TYR A 240 2.91 -6.21 -22.07
CA TYR A 240 3.81 -6.36 -23.20
C TYR A 240 3.07 -6.50 -24.53
N GLN A 241 1.78 -6.83 -24.50
CA GLN A 241 0.93 -6.86 -25.69
C GLN A 241 0.24 -5.52 -25.96
N GLY A 242 0.41 -4.51 -25.09
CA GLY A 242 -0.35 -3.26 -25.15
C GLY A 242 -0.05 -2.39 -26.37
N MET A 243 1.06 -2.63 -27.06
CA MET A 243 1.41 -1.89 -28.28
C MET A 243 0.35 -2.03 -29.38
N LYS A 244 -0.32 -3.20 -29.44
CA LYS A 244 -1.38 -3.47 -30.44
C LYS A 244 -2.66 -2.66 -30.21
N ASP A 245 -2.82 -2.09 -29.01
CA ASP A 245 -4.02 -1.40 -28.58
C ASP A 245 -3.86 0.14 -28.62
N VAL A 246 -2.72 0.68 -29.05
CA VAL A 246 -2.47 2.13 -29.00
C VAL A 246 -3.47 2.93 -29.86
N TRP A 247 -3.81 2.44 -31.05
CA TRP A 247 -4.81 3.06 -31.92
C TRP A 247 -6.16 3.23 -31.21
N VAL A 248 -6.49 2.34 -30.26
CA VAL A 248 -7.72 2.39 -29.48
C VAL A 248 -7.76 3.63 -28.60
N TYR A 249 -6.61 4.05 -28.06
CA TYR A 249 -6.50 5.20 -27.17
C TYR A 249 -6.71 6.52 -27.91
N PHE A 250 -6.31 6.60 -29.18
CA PHE A 250 -6.62 7.75 -30.03
C PHE A 250 -8.08 7.73 -30.50
N ALA A 251 -8.62 6.55 -30.84
CA ALA A 251 -10.00 6.41 -31.30
C ALA A 251 -11.05 6.78 -30.23
N VAL A 252 -10.72 6.66 -28.94
CA VAL A 252 -11.63 6.96 -27.81
C VAL A 252 -11.63 8.46 -27.42
N GLU A 253 -10.83 9.31 -28.08
CA GLU A 253 -10.84 10.75 -27.75
C GLU A 253 -12.20 11.42 -28.02
N GLY A 254 -12.92 10.97 -29.05
CA GLY A 254 -14.30 11.42 -29.30
C GLY A 254 -15.24 11.07 -28.14
N ASP A 255 -15.21 9.82 -27.68
CA ASP A 255 -16.01 9.37 -26.52
C ASP A 255 -15.65 10.13 -25.23
N TRP A 256 -14.38 10.51 -25.07
CA TRP A 256 -13.90 11.28 -23.93
C TRP A 256 -14.44 12.71 -23.97
N GLU A 257 -14.42 13.35 -25.13
CA GLU A 257 -14.98 14.70 -25.28
C GLU A 257 -16.50 14.71 -25.12
N GLU A 258 -17.19 13.68 -25.60
CA GLU A 258 -18.63 13.51 -25.35
C GLU A 258 -18.94 13.40 -23.86
N LEU A 259 -18.18 12.60 -23.10
CA LEU A 259 -18.34 12.49 -21.66
C LEU A 259 -18.11 13.83 -20.96
N ARG A 260 -17.06 14.55 -21.34
CA ARG A 260 -16.75 15.89 -20.82
C ARG A 260 -17.89 16.86 -21.10
N SER A 261 -18.34 16.95 -22.34
CA SER A 261 -19.43 17.83 -22.76
C SER A 261 -20.71 17.56 -21.97
N THR A 262 -21.09 16.29 -21.82
CA THR A 262 -22.25 15.85 -21.03
C THR A 262 -22.16 16.25 -19.56
N CYS A 263 -20.94 16.42 -19.03
CA CYS A 263 -20.67 16.81 -17.65
C CYS A 263 -20.40 18.32 -17.48
N GLY A 264 -20.58 19.14 -18.51
CA GLY A 264 -20.27 20.58 -18.46
C GLY A 264 -18.77 20.88 -18.38
N GLY A 265 -17.94 20.03 -18.99
CA GLY A 265 -16.49 20.21 -19.13
C GLY A 265 -15.64 19.59 -18.01
N ILE A 266 -16.20 19.36 -16.81
CA ILE A 266 -15.51 18.74 -15.66
C ILE A 266 -16.21 17.45 -15.27
N VAL A 267 -15.56 16.31 -15.49
CA VAL A 267 -16.17 15.00 -15.26
C VAL A 267 -16.12 14.63 -13.77
N PRO A 268 -17.22 14.19 -13.12
CA PRO A 268 -17.18 13.69 -11.75
C PRO A 268 -16.23 12.50 -11.58
N PHE A 269 -15.50 12.45 -10.47
CA PHE A 269 -14.42 11.48 -10.25
C PHE A 269 -14.85 10.01 -10.40
N LEU A 270 -15.91 9.61 -9.68
CA LEU A 270 -16.43 8.24 -9.78
C LEU A 270 -17.04 7.92 -11.14
N GLN A 271 -17.61 8.93 -11.82
CA GLN A 271 -18.16 8.77 -13.17
C GLN A 271 -17.06 8.47 -14.18
N PHE A 272 -15.93 9.17 -14.12
CA PHE A 272 -14.77 8.85 -14.95
C PHE A 272 -14.25 7.43 -14.70
N ILE A 273 -14.08 7.03 -13.43
CA ILE A 273 -13.61 5.67 -13.09
C ILE A 273 -14.56 4.61 -13.66
N LYS A 274 -15.88 4.82 -13.54
CA LYS A 274 -16.89 3.92 -14.11
C LYS A 274 -16.75 3.86 -15.63
N TRP A 275 -16.69 5.02 -16.30
CA TRP A 275 -16.59 5.14 -17.75
C TRP A 275 -15.34 4.46 -18.31
N ALA A 276 -14.17 4.70 -17.70
CA ALA A 276 -12.88 4.15 -18.13
C ALA A 276 -12.85 2.61 -18.09
N LYS A 277 -13.65 2.00 -17.21
CA LYS A 277 -13.74 0.55 -17.02
C LYS A 277 -14.87 -0.10 -17.83
N GLN A 278 -15.69 0.68 -18.54
CA GLN A 278 -16.80 0.13 -19.31
C GLN A 278 -16.31 -0.84 -20.38
N GLN A 279 -17.10 -1.88 -20.64
CA GLN A 279 -16.95 -2.69 -21.85
C GLN A 279 -17.78 -2.04 -22.94
N ILE A 280 -17.22 -1.93 -24.14
CA ILE A 280 -17.92 -1.48 -25.33
C ILE A 280 -17.78 -2.52 -26.43
N LYS A 281 -18.75 -2.58 -27.34
CA LYS A 281 -18.64 -3.43 -28.53
C LYS A 281 -17.72 -2.76 -29.53
N ARG A 282 -16.66 -3.45 -29.94
CA ARG A 282 -15.77 -3.02 -31.02
C ARG A 282 -15.68 -4.08 -32.09
N THR A 283 -15.67 -3.63 -33.34
CA THR A 283 -15.40 -4.47 -34.50
C THR A 283 -13.89 -4.65 -34.61
N ASP A 284 -13.45 -5.90 -34.50
CA ASP A 284 -12.06 -6.26 -34.70
C ASP A 284 -11.66 -6.01 -36.17
N LYS A 285 -10.61 -5.20 -36.39
CA LYS A 285 -10.18 -4.80 -37.74
C LYS A 285 -9.74 -5.98 -38.61
N GLN A 286 -9.24 -7.07 -38.00
CA GLN A 286 -8.72 -8.23 -38.74
C GLN A 286 -9.82 -9.22 -39.10
N THR A 287 -10.76 -9.44 -38.19
CA THR A 287 -11.79 -10.49 -38.34
C THR A 287 -13.17 -9.96 -38.72
N GLY A 288 -13.39 -8.64 -38.63
CA GLY A 288 -14.69 -8.00 -38.86
C GLY A 288 -15.75 -8.35 -37.80
N LYS A 289 -15.42 -9.15 -36.77
CA LYS A 289 -16.36 -9.59 -35.75
C LYS A 289 -16.47 -8.55 -34.63
N SER A 290 -17.70 -8.23 -34.22
CA SER A 290 -17.96 -7.38 -33.05
C SER A 290 -17.83 -8.19 -31.76
N ARG A 291 -17.03 -7.72 -30.81
CA ARG A 291 -16.85 -8.35 -29.49
C ARG A 291 -16.85 -7.31 -28.38
N PRO A 292 -17.31 -7.66 -27.15
CA PRO A 292 -17.09 -6.82 -25.98
C PRO A 292 -15.59 -6.66 -25.73
N GLN A 293 -15.14 -5.41 -25.61
CA GLN A 293 -13.77 -5.06 -25.28
C GLN A 293 -13.76 -3.94 -24.24
N SER A 294 -12.72 -3.87 -23.43
CA SER A 294 -12.53 -2.75 -22.51
C SER A 294 -12.43 -1.45 -23.31
N ARG A 295 -13.18 -0.42 -22.90
CA ARG A 295 -13.13 0.91 -23.50
C ARG A 295 -11.68 1.38 -23.57
N LEU A 296 -10.95 1.23 -22.48
CA LEU A 296 -9.51 1.45 -22.40
C LEU A 296 -8.80 0.10 -22.13
N PRO A 297 -8.20 -0.55 -23.13
CA PRO A 297 -7.37 -1.73 -22.93
C PRO A 297 -6.26 -1.48 -21.89
N LEU A 298 -5.96 -2.50 -21.07
CA LEU A 298 -4.99 -2.46 -19.96
C LEU A 298 -5.31 -1.48 -18.80
N ILE A 299 -6.44 -0.77 -18.85
CA ILE A 299 -6.89 0.08 -17.74
C ILE A 299 -7.83 -0.72 -16.82
N GLY A 300 -7.23 -1.34 -15.80
CA GLY A 300 -7.96 -2.04 -14.73
C GLY A 300 -8.48 -1.10 -13.64
N LYS A 301 -9.03 -1.67 -12.56
CA LYS A 301 -9.56 -0.93 -11.39
C LYS A 301 -8.57 0.10 -10.82
N LEU A 302 -7.32 -0.32 -10.61
CA LEU A 302 -6.27 0.56 -10.08
C LEU A 302 -5.87 1.65 -11.08
N THR A 303 -5.61 1.27 -12.32
CA THR A 303 -5.13 2.21 -13.34
C THR A 303 -6.19 3.26 -13.68
N ALA A 304 -7.47 2.90 -13.68
CA ALA A 304 -8.58 3.84 -13.83
C ALA A 304 -8.59 4.88 -12.70
N LEU A 305 -8.42 4.45 -11.44
CA LEU A 305 -8.30 5.36 -10.30
C LEU A 305 -7.09 6.30 -10.44
N LEU A 306 -5.93 5.76 -10.83
CA LEU A 306 -4.71 6.55 -10.97
C LEU A 306 -4.83 7.59 -12.10
N LEU A 307 -5.45 7.21 -13.22
CA LEU A 307 -5.74 8.09 -14.33
C LEU A 307 -6.76 9.18 -13.92
N ALA A 308 -7.83 8.82 -13.21
CA ALA A 308 -8.79 9.79 -12.65
C ALA A 308 -8.09 10.84 -11.79
N ALA A 309 -7.22 10.37 -10.87
CA ALA A 309 -6.44 11.23 -10.01
C ALA A 309 -5.49 12.16 -10.77
N ASP A 310 -4.89 11.71 -11.88
CA ASP A 310 -4.06 12.59 -12.69
C ASP A 310 -4.84 13.68 -13.42
N LEU A 311 -6.01 13.31 -13.93
CA LEU A 311 -6.93 14.21 -14.63
C LEU A 311 -7.56 15.22 -13.66
N THR A 312 -7.72 14.86 -12.39
CA THR A 312 -8.08 15.79 -11.32
C THR A 312 -7.06 16.92 -11.22
N TYR A 313 -5.77 16.60 -11.15
CA TYR A 313 -4.71 17.61 -11.11
C TYR A 313 -4.55 18.38 -12.43
N SER A 314 -5.13 17.89 -13.52
CA SER A 314 -5.15 18.57 -14.82
C SER A 314 -6.37 19.49 -14.97
N GLY A 315 -7.32 19.46 -14.02
CA GLY A 315 -8.53 20.30 -14.02
C GLY A 315 -9.71 19.77 -14.85
N VAL A 316 -9.63 18.56 -15.42
CA VAL A 316 -10.69 18.02 -16.31
C VAL A 316 -11.55 16.94 -15.66
N VAL A 317 -11.13 16.47 -14.48
CA VAL A 317 -11.92 15.60 -13.60
C VAL A 317 -12.08 16.32 -12.26
N LYS A 318 -13.27 16.27 -11.65
CA LYS A 318 -13.51 16.91 -10.35
C LYS A 318 -12.65 16.24 -9.27
N SER A 319 -12.12 17.03 -8.33
CA SER A 319 -11.45 16.48 -7.16
C SER A 319 -12.42 15.61 -6.34
N PRO A 320 -12.02 14.39 -5.94
CA PRO A 320 -12.89 13.53 -5.17
C PRO A 320 -13.01 14.01 -3.73
N THR A 321 -14.18 13.77 -3.16
CA THR A 321 -14.39 13.83 -1.71
C THR A 321 -13.60 12.72 -1.00
N VAL A 322 -13.40 12.88 0.31
CA VAL A 322 -12.74 11.87 1.14
C VAL A 322 -13.53 10.56 1.12
N GLU A 323 -14.86 10.65 1.11
CA GLU A 323 -15.80 9.54 1.09
C GLU A 323 -15.72 8.76 -0.23
N GLU A 324 -15.62 9.45 -1.36
CA GLU A 324 -15.43 8.81 -2.68
C GLU A 324 -14.11 8.03 -2.72
N VAL A 325 -13.02 8.61 -2.22
CA VAL A 325 -11.73 7.90 -2.16
C VAL A 325 -11.80 6.70 -1.20
N GLY A 326 -12.41 6.87 -0.02
CA GLY A 326 -12.63 5.77 0.93
C GLY A 326 -13.44 4.62 0.32
N ALA A 327 -14.52 4.94 -0.40
CA ALA A 327 -15.33 3.96 -1.12
C ALA A 327 -14.52 3.22 -2.19
N VAL A 328 -13.65 3.91 -2.92
CA VAL A 328 -12.76 3.29 -3.90
C VAL A 328 -11.70 2.40 -3.23
N ILE A 329 -11.16 2.79 -2.07
CA ILE A 329 -10.24 1.96 -1.28
C ILE A 329 -10.90 0.63 -0.92
N TYR A 330 -12.15 0.68 -0.42
CA TYR A 330 -12.94 -0.51 -0.11
C TYR A 330 -13.15 -1.39 -1.36
N GLN A 331 -13.63 -0.81 -2.47
CA GLN A 331 -13.96 -1.57 -3.69
C GLN A 331 -12.75 -2.18 -4.40
N ASN A 332 -11.60 -1.51 -4.35
CA ASN A 332 -10.40 -1.98 -5.03
C ASN A 332 -9.68 -3.06 -4.22
N GLY A 333 -9.72 -3.00 -2.88
CA GLY A 333 -9.08 -4.01 -2.02
C GLY A 333 -7.56 -4.09 -2.17
N LEU A 334 -6.91 -2.97 -2.51
CA LEU A 334 -5.47 -2.92 -2.82
C LEU A 334 -4.67 -2.31 -1.65
N GLY A 335 -3.39 -2.03 -1.88
CA GLY A 335 -2.42 -1.64 -0.84
C GLY A 335 -2.81 -0.49 0.10
N SER A 336 -3.76 0.39 -0.25
CA SER A 336 -4.24 1.42 0.69
C SER A 336 -5.06 0.81 1.82
N ARG A 337 -5.85 -0.24 1.55
CA ARG A 337 -6.61 -0.97 2.56
C ARG A 337 -5.66 -1.74 3.48
N ALA A 338 -4.66 -2.41 2.91
CA ALA A 338 -3.58 -3.02 3.67
C ALA A 338 -2.85 -1.97 4.54
N GLY A 339 -2.60 -0.76 4.02
CA GLY A 339 -2.05 0.34 4.79
C GLY A 339 -2.92 0.77 5.98
N LEU A 340 -4.25 0.76 5.86
CA LEU A 340 -5.17 1.02 6.97
C LEU A 340 -5.11 -0.09 8.04
N VAL A 341 -4.99 -1.36 7.63
CA VAL A 341 -4.79 -2.49 8.56
C VAL A 341 -3.44 -2.37 9.27
N GLU A 342 -2.37 -2.09 8.51
CA GLU A 342 -1.00 -1.99 9.00
C GLU A 342 -0.81 -0.82 9.98
N SER A 343 -1.53 0.28 9.75
CA SER A 343 -1.58 1.41 10.67
C SER A 343 -2.62 1.24 11.79
N GLY A 344 -3.24 0.06 11.93
CA GLY A 344 -4.20 -0.25 13.00
C GLY A 344 -5.52 0.52 12.93
N GLN A 345 -5.83 1.19 11.81
CA GLN A 345 -7.03 2.01 11.67
C GLN A 345 -8.30 1.16 11.46
N ILE A 346 -8.14 0.00 10.84
CA ILE A 346 -9.19 -1.02 10.72
C ILE A 346 -8.66 -2.37 11.20
N SER A 347 -9.57 -3.19 11.72
CA SER A 347 -9.21 -4.47 12.35
C SER A 347 -8.69 -5.51 11.36
N SER A 348 -9.16 -5.50 10.11
CA SER A 348 -8.77 -6.48 9.09
C SER A 348 -9.16 -6.02 7.68
N GLU A 349 -8.75 -6.79 6.67
CA GLU A 349 -9.25 -6.63 5.30
C GLU A 349 -10.73 -7.04 5.14
N GLY A 350 -11.37 -7.56 6.18
CA GLY A 350 -12.81 -7.84 6.21
C GLY A 350 -13.66 -6.66 6.69
N ALA A 351 -13.05 -5.52 7.08
CA ALA A 351 -13.75 -4.33 7.57
C ALA A 351 -14.84 -3.84 6.61
N SER A 352 -15.95 -3.34 7.15
CA SER A 352 -17.07 -2.85 6.33
C SER A 352 -16.68 -1.63 5.49
N LYS A 353 -17.52 -1.29 4.50
CA LYS A 353 -17.29 -0.11 3.66
C LYS A 353 -17.29 1.17 4.51
N GLU A 354 -18.23 1.26 5.44
CA GLU A 354 -18.42 2.38 6.35
C GLU A 354 -17.22 2.52 7.31
N GLU A 355 -16.72 1.40 7.84
CA GLU A 355 -15.50 1.38 8.66
C GLU A 355 -14.29 1.86 7.87
N VAL A 356 -14.09 1.39 6.63
CA VAL A 356 -12.97 1.81 5.77
C VAL A 356 -13.06 3.31 5.43
N ILE A 357 -14.24 3.84 5.12
CA ILE A 357 -14.44 5.27 4.84
C ILE A 357 -14.11 6.10 6.08
N ALA A 358 -14.68 5.74 7.24
CA ALA A 358 -14.45 6.46 8.49
C ALA A 358 -12.97 6.44 8.93
N ALA A 359 -12.33 5.28 8.81
CA ALA A 359 -10.90 5.12 9.11
C ALA A 359 -10.05 5.98 8.18
N PHE A 360 -10.32 5.96 6.88
CA PHE A 360 -9.60 6.77 5.90
C PHE A 360 -9.77 8.27 6.16
N ALA A 361 -11.00 8.73 6.45
CA ALA A 361 -11.26 10.12 6.81
C ALA A 361 -10.55 10.53 8.10
N GLY A 362 -10.44 9.62 9.08
CA GLY A 362 -9.63 9.80 10.27
C GLY A 362 -8.15 10.06 9.95
N VAL A 363 -7.56 9.27 9.06
CA VAL A 363 -6.16 9.44 8.61
C VAL A 363 -5.96 10.79 7.91
N VAL A 364 -6.86 11.16 6.99
CA VAL A 364 -6.77 12.43 6.25
C VAL A 364 -6.77 13.61 7.22
N ARG A 365 -7.77 13.68 8.12
CA ARG A 365 -7.86 14.75 9.12
C ARG A 365 -6.65 14.79 10.04
N HIS A 366 -6.15 13.64 10.46
CA HIS A 366 -4.99 13.58 11.35
C HIS A 366 -3.71 14.11 10.67
N LEU A 367 -3.47 13.73 9.42
CA LEU A 367 -2.32 14.27 8.66
C LEU A 367 -2.46 15.78 8.44
N GLN A 368 -3.63 16.26 8.06
CA GLN A 368 -3.89 17.69 7.88
C GLN A 368 -3.73 18.51 9.17
N ALA A 369 -3.99 17.91 10.34
CA ALA A 369 -3.82 18.58 11.62
C ALA A 369 -2.37 18.58 12.14
N ASN A 370 -1.50 17.69 11.64
CA ASN A 370 -0.15 17.46 12.19
C ASN A 370 0.99 17.71 11.18
N VAL A 371 0.67 17.92 9.90
CA VAL A 371 1.62 18.35 8.88
C VAL A 371 1.51 19.87 8.71
N SER A 372 2.63 20.58 8.67
CA SER A 372 2.62 22.04 8.49
C SER A 372 1.95 22.43 7.16
N ASP A 373 1.25 23.57 7.11
CA ASP A 373 0.58 24.02 5.87
C ASP A 373 1.55 24.16 4.69
N GLU A 374 2.79 24.60 4.96
CA GLU A 374 3.87 24.66 3.97
C GLU A 374 4.16 23.28 3.38
N ASP A 375 4.32 22.26 4.24
CA ASP A 375 4.59 20.89 3.82
C ASP A 375 3.38 20.26 3.12
N GLN A 376 2.17 20.56 3.59
CA GLN A 376 0.92 20.14 2.93
C GLN A 376 0.85 20.68 1.50
N ALA A 377 1.10 21.97 1.31
CA ALA A 377 1.11 22.61 0.01
C ALA A 377 2.22 22.04 -0.90
N PHE A 378 3.43 21.87 -0.35
CA PHE A 378 4.58 21.36 -1.10
C PHE A 378 4.34 19.97 -1.71
N VAL A 379 3.76 19.04 -0.94
CA VAL A 379 3.51 17.67 -1.41
C VAL A 379 2.16 17.49 -2.11
N GLY A 380 1.27 18.49 -2.00
CA GLY A 380 -0.13 18.40 -2.39
C GLY A 380 -0.91 17.40 -1.52
N LEU A 381 -0.96 17.64 -0.20
CA LEU A 381 -1.69 16.79 0.74
C LEU A 381 -3.21 16.89 0.53
N ASP A 382 -3.75 15.92 -0.19
CA ASP A 382 -5.19 15.71 -0.39
C ASP A 382 -5.59 14.24 -0.20
N SER A 383 -6.86 13.92 -0.40
CA SER A 383 -7.38 12.55 -0.27
C SER A 383 -6.69 11.55 -1.22
N ILE A 384 -6.35 11.96 -2.46
CA ILE A 384 -5.64 11.11 -3.43
C ILE A 384 -4.22 10.81 -2.94
N MET A 385 -3.51 11.82 -2.45
CA MET A 385 -2.17 11.72 -1.91
C MET A 385 -2.14 10.83 -0.67
N VAL A 386 -3.03 11.04 0.30
CA VAL A 386 -3.11 10.20 1.52
C VAL A 386 -3.39 8.74 1.17
N LYS A 387 -4.29 8.49 0.21
CA LYS A 387 -4.53 7.12 -0.31
C LYS A 387 -3.24 6.51 -0.87
N HIS A 388 -2.43 7.30 -1.58
CA HIS A 388 -1.15 6.86 -2.13
C HIS A 388 -0.12 6.59 -1.02
N LEU A 389 -0.02 7.49 -0.05
CA LEU A 389 0.84 7.37 1.14
C LEU A 389 0.58 6.05 1.86
N LEU A 390 -0.68 5.66 2.09
CA LEU A 390 -1.03 4.39 2.73
C LEU A 390 -0.51 3.17 1.94
N CYS A 391 -0.59 3.19 0.60
CA CYS A 391 0.01 2.12 -0.23
C CYS A 391 1.52 2.04 -0.07
N LYS A 392 2.19 3.19 0.00
CA LYS A 392 3.66 3.28 0.06
C LYS A 392 4.18 2.94 1.44
N TYR A 393 3.49 3.37 2.50
CA TYR A 393 3.79 3.04 3.89
C TYR A 393 3.93 1.52 4.07
N GLN A 394 2.88 0.76 3.75
CA GLN A 394 2.89 -0.70 3.88
C GLN A 394 4.01 -1.37 3.08
N ARG A 395 4.25 -0.89 1.85
CA ARG A 395 5.28 -1.41 0.96
C ARG A 395 6.69 -1.12 1.47
N VAL A 396 6.96 0.11 1.91
CA VAL A 396 8.24 0.51 2.47
C VAL A 396 8.52 -0.26 3.75
N GLN A 397 7.55 -0.38 4.66
CA GLN A 397 7.72 -1.15 5.90
C GLN A 397 8.12 -2.61 5.61
N ARG A 398 7.45 -3.25 4.66
CA ARG A 398 7.75 -4.63 4.25
C ARG A 398 9.15 -4.78 3.66
N ASP A 399 9.52 -3.90 2.73
CA ASP A 399 10.75 -4.05 1.95
C ASP A 399 11.99 -3.51 2.72
N LEU A 400 11.78 -2.62 3.71
CA LEU A 400 12.87 -2.09 4.55
C LEU A 400 13.56 -3.18 5.37
N LEU A 401 12.84 -4.23 5.76
CA LEU A 401 13.39 -5.34 6.54
C LEU A 401 14.44 -6.16 5.79
N SER A 402 14.33 -6.23 4.45
CA SER A 402 15.27 -6.96 3.59
C SER A 402 16.27 -6.05 2.88
N PHE A 403 16.13 -4.74 3.04
CA PHE A 403 16.96 -3.75 2.37
C PHE A 403 18.34 -3.64 3.02
N LYS A 404 19.38 -4.10 2.33
CA LYS A 404 20.77 -4.15 2.85
C LYS A 404 21.52 -2.80 2.81
N GLY A 405 20.88 -1.73 2.34
CA GLY A 405 21.53 -0.43 2.18
C GLY A 405 22.67 -0.44 1.17
N LYS A 406 23.11 0.73 0.74
CA LYS A 406 24.49 0.87 0.28
C LYS A 406 25.29 1.18 1.53
N GLY A 407 26.24 0.30 1.89
CA GLY A 407 27.15 0.57 3.00
C GLY A 407 27.68 1.98 2.81
N VAL A 408 27.42 2.87 3.77
CA VAL A 408 27.94 4.23 3.72
C VAL A 408 29.45 4.06 3.78
N ALA A 409 30.14 4.22 2.64
CA ALA A 409 31.58 4.32 2.62
C ALA A 409 31.91 5.51 3.53
N ARG A 410 32.45 5.20 4.71
CA ARG A 410 32.78 6.19 5.73
C ARG A 410 34.00 6.99 5.31
#